data_AF-A0A384JVH1-F1
#
_entry.id   AF-A0A384JVH1-F1
#
_cell.length_a   1.000
_cell.length_b   1.000
_cell.length_c   1.000
_cell.angle_alpha   90.00
_cell.angle_beta   90.00
_cell.angle_gamma   90.00
#
_symmetry.space_group_name_H-M   'P 1'
#
loop_
_entity.id
_entity.type
_entity.pdbx_description
1 polymer ?
#
loop_
_entity_poly.entity_id
_entity_poly.type
_entity_poly.pdbx_seq_one_letter_code
_entity_poly.pdbx_strand_id
1 'polypeptide(L)'
;MNPLLTRYQELQKTPTFANRSIAEKFPHQFLVFEPGERWMYSPGLDWAGLAVERVTSMKLGEYMKRYIFDVVSAKDATFHPELREDLQARKARNWEREGQTLKEQMKPVYAENTLDDFGGGGLFATVNDLLKIYQGILTEKLLRPETIKEMFQPHLENIGGLDKPEEYSLSTRNAI
;
A
#
# COMPACT_ATOMS: atom_id res chain seq x y z
N MET A 1 5.20 -6.47 -11.59
CA MET A 1 6.22 -5.39 -11.68
C MET A 1 6.58 -5.22 -13.15
N ASN A 2 6.80 -3.99 -13.63
CA ASN A 2 7.16 -3.74 -15.03
C ASN A 2 8.47 -4.46 -15.41
N PRO A 3 8.57 -5.10 -16.60
CA PRO A 3 9.75 -5.86 -17.00
C PRO A 3 11.07 -5.06 -16.98
N LEU A 4 11.02 -3.77 -17.31
CA LEU A 4 12.19 -2.89 -17.26
C LEU A 4 12.67 -2.67 -15.82
N LEU A 5 11.74 -2.47 -14.89
CA LEU A 5 12.04 -2.34 -13.45
C LEU A 5 12.61 -3.65 -12.90
N THR A 6 12.02 -4.79 -13.26
CA THR A 6 12.53 -6.12 -12.87
C THR A 6 13.96 -6.33 -13.37
N ARG A 7 14.22 -6.08 -14.65
CA ARG A 7 15.55 -6.25 -15.22
C ARG A 7 16.58 -5.29 -14.62
N TYR A 8 16.18 -4.06 -14.32
CA TYR A 8 17.06 -3.12 -13.63
C TYR A 8 17.43 -3.63 -12.23
N GLN A 9 16.47 -4.10 -11.44
CA GLN A 9 16.72 -4.65 -10.10
C GLN A 9 17.67 -5.85 -10.14
N GLU A 10 17.51 -6.75 -11.11
CA GLU A 10 18.42 -7.88 -11.35
C GLU A 10 19.86 -7.41 -11.60
N LEU A 11 20.03 -6.39 -12.44
CA LEU A 11 21.34 -5.80 -12.74
C LEU A 11 21.98 -5.15 -11.50
N GLN A 12 21.17 -4.48 -10.67
CA GLN A 12 21.64 -3.85 -9.43
C GLN A 12 21.93 -4.85 -8.29
N LYS A 13 21.61 -6.15 -8.47
CA LYS A 13 21.75 -7.20 -7.44
C LYS A 13 21.15 -6.79 -6.09
N THR A 14 20.11 -5.96 -6.11
CA THR A 14 19.51 -5.40 -4.91
C THR A 14 18.39 -6.33 -4.43
N PRO A 15 18.40 -6.80 -3.17
CA PRO A 15 17.34 -7.67 -2.67
C PRO A 15 16.01 -6.91 -2.61
N THR A 16 14.96 -7.44 -3.24
CA THR A 16 13.63 -6.81 -3.35
C THR A 16 12.90 -6.65 -2.00
N PHE A 17 13.24 -7.47 -1.01
CA PHE A 17 12.53 -7.57 0.28
C PHE A 17 13.41 -7.33 1.50
N ALA A 18 14.52 -6.60 1.36
CA ALA A 18 15.31 -6.20 2.53
C ALA A 18 14.52 -5.23 3.43
N ASN A 19 14.69 -5.34 4.75
CA ASN A 19 14.16 -4.35 5.69
C ASN A 19 14.96 -3.05 5.56
N ARG A 20 14.50 -2.19 4.66
CA ARG A 20 15.10 -0.92 4.26
C ARG A 20 14.02 0.13 4.22
N SER A 21 14.41 1.39 4.39
CA SER A 21 13.49 2.52 4.23
C SER A 21 12.89 2.55 2.82
N ILE A 22 11.75 3.21 2.66
CA ILE A 22 11.10 3.42 1.35
C ILE A 22 12.09 4.07 0.36
N ALA A 23 12.87 5.05 0.82
CA ALA A 23 13.87 5.73 -0.01
C ALA A 23 14.99 4.79 -0.47
N GLU A 24 15.46 3.89 0.40
CA GLU A 24 16.51 2.92 0.08
C GLU A 24 16.02 1.72 -0.74
N LYS A 25 14.72 1.41 -0.70
CA LYS A 25 14.10 0.40 -1.58
C LYS A 25 13.97 0.91 -3.02
N PHE A 26 13.81 2.22 -3.19
CA PHE A 26 13.64 2.86 -4.49
C PHE A 26 14.72 3.94 -4.76
N PRO A 27 16.02 3.60 -4.68
CA PRO A 27 17.10 4.59 -4.71
C PRO A 27 17.25 5.25 -6.09
N HIS A 28 16.79 4.57 -7.16
CA HIS A 28 16.90 4.99 -8.54
C HIS A 28 15.60 4.69 -9.28
N GLN A 29 14.59 5.53 -9.09
CA GLN A 29 13.36 5.46 -9.88
C GLN A 29 13.58 6.17 -11.22
N PHE A 30 13.97 5.39 -12.24
CA PHE A 30 13.80 5.86 -13.60
C PHE A 30 12.32 5.77 -13.96
N LEU A 31 11.83 6.81 -14.62
CA LEU A 31 10.48 6.83 -15.16
C LEU A 31 10.42 5.87 -16.35
N VAL A 32 9.42 4.99 -16.37
CA VAL A 32 9.17 4.08 -17.50
C VAL A 32 8.32 4.73 -18.60
N PHE A 33 7.73 5.89 -18.31
CA PHE A 33 6.99 6.80 -19.21
C PHE A 33 6.87 8.17 -18.53
N GLU A 34 6.58 9.24 -19.28
CA GLU A 34 6.46 10.58 -18.70
C GLU A 34 5.20 10.72 -17.82
N PRO A 35 5.22 11.57 -16.77
CA PRO A 35 4.06 11.76 -15.90
C PRO A 35 2.81 12.16 -16.69
N GLY A 36 1.73 11.41 -16.50
CA GLY A 36 0.44 11.66 -17.18
C GLY A 36 0.27 10.94 -18.51
N GLU A 37 1.30 10.29 -19.07
CA GLU A 37 1.14 9.58 -20.36
C GLU A 37 0.39 8.26 -20.23
N ARG A 38 0.64 7.50 -19.15
CA ARG A 38 0.12 6.16 -18.92
C ARG A 38 -0.18 5.94 -17.44
N TRP A 39 -0.97 4.90 -17.13
CA TRP A 39 -1.21 4.47 -15.76
C TRP A 39 -0.40 3.21 -15.45
N MET A 40 0.16 3.12 -14.24
CA MET A 40 0.83 1.89 -13.81
C MET A 40 0.75 1.76 -12.29
N TYR A 41 0.29 0.59 -11.82
CA TYR A 41 0.40 0.21 -10.42
C TYR A 41 1.86 0.29 -9.95
N SER A 42 2.11 1.05 -8.89
CA SER A 42 3.46 1.39 -8.44
C SER A 42 3.51 1.66 -6.93
N PRO A 43 4.70 1.77 -6.32
CA PRO A 43 4.89 2.20 -4.93
C PRO A 43 4.53 3.67 -4.66
N GLY A 44 3.77 4.34 -5.53
CA GLY A 44 3.43 5.76 -5.39
C GLY A 44 2.74 6.10 -4.06
N LEU A 45 1.96 5.18 -3.50
CA LEU A 45 1.33 5.37 -2.19
C LEU A 45 2.34 5.39 -1.03
N ASP A 46 3.46 4.66 -1.13
CA ASP A 46 4.54 4.74 -0.12
C ASP A 46 5.17 6.14 -0.13
N TRP A 47 5.37 6.72 -1.31
CA TRP A 47 5.86 8.08 -1.46
C TRP A 47 4.87 9.13 -0.97
N ALA A 48 3.56 8.93 -1.21
CA ALA A 48 2.52 9.77 -0.64
C ALA A 48 2.53 9.71 0.90
N GLY A 49 2.74 8.52 1.48
CA GLY A 49 2.95 8.33 2.91
C GLY A 49 4.13 9.16 3.45
N LEU A 50 5.30 9.06 2.81
CA LEU A 50 6.46 9.88 3.17
C LEU A 50 6.22 11.39 2.99
N ALA A 51 5.38 11.80 2.04
CA ALA A 51 5.01 13.21 1.90
C ALA A 51 4.18 13.68 3.10
N VAL A 52 3.23 12.86 3.59
CA VAL A 52 2.50 13.11 4.83
C VAL A 52 3.46 13.21 6.02
N GLU A 53 4.43 12.31 6.14
CA GLU A 53 5.41 12.37 7.24
C GLU A 53 6.19 13.69 7.21
N ARG A 54 6.67 14.11 6.03
CA ARG A 54 7.44 15.35 5.88
C ARG A 54 6.65 16.60 6.24
N VAL A 55 5.39 16.69 5.82
CA VAL A 55 4.58 17.91 6.07
C VAL A 55 4.03 17.97 7.50
N THR A 56 3.90 16.81 8.17
CA THR A 56 3.35 16.74 9.53
C THR A 56 4.40 16.55 10.62
N SER A 57 5.62 16.13 10.25
CA SER A 57 6.66 15.66 11.19
C SER A 57 6.21 14.50 12.08
N MET A 58 5.22 13.72 11.64
CA MET A 58 4.71 12.51 12.32
C MET A 58 5.06 11.28 11.49
N LYS A 59 5.25 10.12 12.12
CA LYS A 59 5.26 8.86 11.37
C LYS A 59 3.88 8.59 10.77
N LEU A 60 3.82 7.94 9.61
CA LEU A 60 2.55 7.74 8.90
C LEU A 60 1.55 6.97 9.77
N GLY A 61 1.98 5.93 10.49
CA GLY A 61 1.15 5.19 11.41
C GLY A 61 0.63 6.03 12.57
N GLU A 62 1.43 6.95 13.11
CA GLU A 62 0.98 7.90 14.14
C GLU A 62 -0.07 8.88 13.60
N TYR A 63 0.16 9.39 12.40
CA TYR A 63 -0.79 10.28 11.72
C TYR A 63 -2.12 9.55 11.47
N MET A 64 -2.08 8.37 10.86
CA MET A 64 -3.26 7.56 10.58
C MET A 64 -3.97 7.17 11.88
N LYS A 65 -3.23 6.82 12.93
CA LYS A 65 -3.82 6.54 14.24
C LYS A 65 -4.64 7.73 14.74
N ARG A 66 -4.04 8.92 14.78
CA ARG A 66 -4.65 10.12 15.35
C ARG A 66 -5.83 10.64 14.52
N TYR A 67 -5.68 10.69 13.20
CA TYR A 67 -6.61 11.39 12.31
C TYR A 67 -7.59 10.47 11.58
N ILE A 68 -7.36 9.15 11.59
CA ILE A 68 -8.23 8.16 10.96
C ILE A 68 -8.74 7.18 12.00
N PHE A 69 -7.85 6.39 12.61
CA PHE A 69 -8.25 5.22 13.39
C PHE A 69 -8.97 5.60 14.68
N ASP A 70 -8.44 6.56 15.44
CA ASP A 70 -9.06 7.05 16.67
C ASP A 70 -10.40 7.75 16.38
N VAL A 71 -10.54 8.43 15.22
CA VAL A 71 -11.78 9.11 14.81
C VAL A 71 -12.92 8.12 14.56
N VAL A 72 -12.63 6.97 13.95
CA VAL A 72 -13.63 5.93 13.67
C VAL A 72 -13.64 4.80 14.71
N SER A 73 -12.84 4.91 15.78
CA SER A 73 -12.68 3.87 16.80
C SER A 73 -12.21 2.52 16.25
N ALA A 74 -11.28 2.55 15.28
CA ALA A 74 -10.53 1.39 14.81
C ALA A 74 -9.32 1.17 15.75
N LYS A 75 -9.36 0.15 16.62
CA LYS A 75 -8.39 -0.03 17.72
C LYS A 75 -7.29 -1.04 17.41
N ASP A 76 -7.55 -1.89 16.41
CA ASP A 76 -6.70 -2.99 16.00
C ASP A 76 -6.03 -2.71 14.65
N ALA A 77 -6.23 -1.52 14.09
CA ALA A 77 -5.51 -1.04 12.91
C ALA A 77 -4.13 -0.51 13.31
N THR A 78 -3.06 -1.15 12.83
CA THR A 78 -1.67 -0.74 13.13
C THR A 78 -0.69 -1.26 12.08
N PHE A 79 0.39 -0.51 11.84
CA PHE A 79 1.55 -1.00 11.08
C PHE A 79 2.49 -1.85 11.94
N HIS A 80 2.38 -1.74 13.26
CA HIS A 80 3.26 -2.40 14.23
C HIS A 80 2.51 -3.43 15.09
N PRO A 81 2.02 -4.55 14.52
CA PRO A 81 1.32 -5.58 15.29
C PRO A 81 2.25 -6.31 16.27
N GLU A 82 3.56 -6.33 16.03
CA GLU A 82 4.61 -6.90 16.90
C GLU A 82 4.68 -6.23 18.27
N LEU A 83 4.23 -4.97 18.36
CA LEU A 83 4.16 -4.22 19.62
C LEU A 83 2.85 -4.47 20.38
N ARG A 84 1.97 -5.34 19.88
CA ARG A 84 0.63 -5.60 20.43
C ARG A 84 0.41 -7.09 20.67
N GLU A 85 0.69 -7.56 21.88
CA GLU A 85 0.52 -8.96 22.29
C GLU A 85 -0.92 -9.46 22.03
N ASP A 86 -1.91 -8.61 22.29
CA ASP A 86 -3.33 -8.92 22.07
C ASP A 86 -3.69 -9.09 20.59
N LEU A 87 -2.95 -8.46 19.66
CA LEU A 87 -3.12 -8.68 18.22
C LEU A 87 -2.39 -9.95 17.77
N GLN A 88 -1.17 -10.16 18.26
CA GLN A 88 -0.37 -11.34 17.94
C GLN A 88 -1.10 -12.64 18.32
N ALA A 89 -1.75 -12.67 19.49
CA ALA A 89 -2.45 -13.86 19.99
C ALA A 89 -3.60 -14.37 19.10
N ARG A 90 -4.13 -13.51 18.22
CA ARG A 90 -5.32 -13.78 17.38
C ARG A 90 -5.11 -13.37 15.92
N LYS A 91 -3.85 -13.17 15.54
CA LYS A 91 -3.44 -12.91 14.16
C LYS A 91 -3.73 -14.15 13.30
N ALA A 92 -4.28 -13.91 12.11
CA ALA A 92 -4.51 -14.99 11.15
C ALA A 92 -3.17 -15.54 10.63
N ARG A 93 -3.12 -16.85 10.40
CA ARG A 93 -1.99 -17.50 9.74
C ARG A 93 -2.13 -17.35 8.23
N ASN A 94 -1.02 -17.08 7.55
CA ASN A 94 -0.98 -17.00 6.10
C ASN A 94 -0.72 -18.39 5.51
N TRP A 95 -1.38 -18.70 4.40
CA TRP A 95 -1.23 -19.96 3.69
C TRP A 95 -1.00 -19.69 2.20
N GLU A 96 -0.11 -20.46 1.61
CA GLU A 96 0.19 -20.44 0.18
C GLU A 96 -0.34 -21.71 -0.48
N ARG A 97 -0.87 -21.58 -1.71
CA ARG A 97 -1.31 -22.72 -2.49
C ARG A 97 -0.12 -23.39 -3.16
N GLU A 98 0.05 -24.68 -2.90
CA GLU A 98 1.07 -25.53 -3.54
C GLU A 98 0.35 -26.62 -4.34
N GLY A 99 0.06 -26.33 -5.62
CA GLY A 99 -0.80 -27.19 -6.44
C GLY A 99 -2.22 -27.31 -5.87
N GLN A 100 -2.58 -28.51 -5.42
CA GLN A 100 -3.88 -28.78 -4.79
C GLN A 100 -3.87 -28.69 -3.26
N THR A 101 -2.70 -28.47 -2.64
CA THR A 101 -2.57 -28.37 -1.17
C THR A 101 -2.35 -26.93 -0.72
N LEU A 102 -2.42 -26.72 0.60
CA LEU A 102 -2.06 -25.47 1.26
C LEU A 102 -0.87 -25.71 2.16
N LYS A 103 0.08 -24.77 2.16
CA LYS A 103 1.26 -24.76 3.01
C LYS A 103 1.28 -23.48 3.83
N GLU A 104 1.53 -23.60 5.13
CA GLU A 104 1.61 -22.44 6.01
C GLU A 104 2.82 -21.58 5.59
N GLN A 105 2.59 -20.30 5.40
CA GLN A 105 3.61 -19.34 5.03
C GLN A 105 4.36 -18.89 6.29
N MET A 106 5.56 -19.43 6.48
CA MET A 106 6.41 -19.14 7.65
C MET A 106 7.13 -17.80 7.58
N LYS A 107 7.21 -17.18 6.39
CA LYS A 107 7.84 -15.88 6.16
C LYS A 107 6.82 -14.94 5.53
N PRO A 108 6.28 -13.97 6.28
CA PRO A 108 5.28 -13.06 5.73
C PRO A 108 5.88 -12.19 4.63
N VAL A 109 5.04 -11.83 3.65
CA VAL A 109 5.43 -10.96 2.51
C VAL A 109 5.84 -9.57 2.99
N TYR A 110 5.17 -9.07 4.04
CA TYR A 110 5.54 -7.86 4.76
C TYR A 110 6.12 -8.25 6.11
N ALA A 111 7.33 -7.77 6.41
CA ALA A 111 7.88 -7.89 7.75
C ALA A 111 6.99 -7.11 8.73
N GLU A 112 6.84 -7.62 9.95
CA GLU A 112 6.06 -6.95 10.98
C GLU A 112 6.84 -5.78 11.59
N ASN A 113 8.17 -5.89 11.64
CA ASN A 113 9.07 -4.87 12.18
C ASN A 113 9.70 -4.01 11.06
N THR A 114 8.89 -3.43 10.20
CA THR A 114 9.39 -2.53 9.15
C THR A 114 9.97 -1.24 9.73
N LEU A 115 11.01 -0.71 9.08
CA LEU A 115 11.61 0.58 9.46
C LEU A 115 10.68 1.77 9.20
N ASP A 116 9.89 1.70 8.13
CA ASP A 116 8.93 2.72 7.74
C ASP A 116 7.51 2.14 7.72
N ASP A 117 6.53 3.02 7.89
CA ASP A 117 5.11 2.75 7.69
C ASP A 117 4.77 2.93 6.20
N PHE A 118 4.46 1.83 5.51
CA PHE A 118 4.29 1.81 4.06
C PHE A 118 2.87 2.24 3.65
N GLY A 119 2.73 3.36 2.94
CA GLY A 119 1.43 3.84 2.47
C GLY A 119 0.75 2.92 1.45
N GLY A 120 1.51 2.06 0.76
CA GLY A 120 1.02 1.09 -0.21
C GLY A 120 0.69 -0.30 0.35
N GLY A 121 1.01 -0.60 1.62
CA GLY A 121 0.76 -1.92 2.20
C GLY A 121 1.33 -2.10 3.62
N GLY A 122 1.07 -3.25 4.25
CA GLY A 122 1.63 -3.56 5.57
C GLY A 122 0.79 -3.11 6.77
N LEU A 123 -0.34 -2.43 6.56
CA LEU A 123 -1.31 -2.18 7.63
C LEU A 123 -2.02 -3.48 8.02
N PHE A 124 -1.97 -3.83 9.31
CA PHE A 124 -2.77 -4.91 9.89
C PHE A 124 -4.05 -4.31 10.47
N ALA A 125 -5.20 -4.95 10.20
CA ALA A 125 -6.48 -4.56 10.74
C ALA A 125 -7.43 -5.76 10.83
N THR A 126 -8.46 -5.66 11.68
CA THR A 126 -9.61 -6.58 11.63
C THR A 126 -10.58 -6.14 10.54
N VAL A 127 -11.44 -7.06 10.09
CA VAL A 127 -12.53 -6.73 9.15
C VAL A 127 -13.41 -5.61 9.70
N ASN A 128 -13.76 -5.66 10.99
CA ASN A 128 -14.59 -4.64 11.62
C ASN A 128 -13.93 -3.25 11.59
N ASP A 129 -12.63 -3.17 11.83
CA ASP A 129 -11.92 -1.89 11.82
C ASP A 129 -11.74 -1.33 10.41
N LEU A 130 -11.52 -2.20 9.42
CA LEU A 130 -11.54 -1.79 8.02
C LEU A 130 -12.91 -1.22 7.61
N LEU A 131 -14.00 -1.88 8.00
CA LEU A 131 -15.36 -1.42 7.73
C LEU A 131 -15.66 -0.07 8.41
N LYS A 132 -15.16 0.18 9.62
CA LYS A 132 -15.29 1.49 10.30
C LYS A 132 -14.59 2.61 9.52
N ILE A 133 -13.41 2.33 8.94
CA ILE A 133 -12.69 3.31 8.10
C ILE A 133 -13.52 3.63 6.85
N TYR A 134 -14.02 2.60 6.15
CA TYR A 134 -14.88 2.79 4.98
C TYR A 134 -16.15 3.56 5.33
N GLN A 135 -16.81 3.20 6.43
CA GLN A 135 -17.98 3.93 6.90
C GLN A 135 -17.63 5.39 7.21
N GLY A 136 -16.51 5.66 7.88
CA GLY A 136 -16.09 7.03 8.18
C GLY A 136 -15.84 7.89 6.95
N ILE A 137 -15.40 7.30 5.85
CA ILE A 137 -15.32 7.95 4.54
C ILE A 137 -16.73 8.21 3.99
N LEU A 138 -17.55 7.17 3.89
CA LEU A 138 -18.87 7.23 3.25
C LEU A 138 -19.89 8.11 4.00
N THR A 139 -19.70 8.32 5.30
CA THR A 139 -20.55 9.19 6.13
C THR A 139 -19.90 10.55 6.41
N GLU A 140 -18.89 10.95 5.62
CA GLU A 140 -18.25 12.28 5.72
C GLU A 140 -17.64 12.60 7.09
N LYS A 141 -17.34 11.56 7.88
CA LYS A 141 -16.76 11.70 9.22
C LYS A 141 -15.27 11.98 9.16
N LEU A 142 -14.58 11.42 8.16
CA LEU A 142 -13.14 11.51 7.98
C LEU A 142 -12.72 12.63 7.03
N LEU A 143 -13.54 12.94 6.04
CA LEU A 143 -13.21 13.86 4.95
C LEU A 143 -14.37 14.80 4.68
N ARG A 144 -14.05 15.99 4.15
CA ARG A 144 -15.08 16.94 3.71
C ARG A 144 -15.89 16.38 2.53
N PRO A 145 -17.17 16.75 2.39
CA PRO A 145 -18.02 16.27 1.29
C PRO A 145 -17.41 16.51 -0.09
N GLU A 146 -16.77 17.67 -0.30
CA GLU A 146 -16.15 18.02 -1.58
C GLU A 146 -14.93 17.13 -1.88
N THR A 147 -14.17 16.78 -0.85
CA THR A 147 -13.02 15.87 -0.97
C THR A 147 -13.48 14.44 -1.28
N ILE A 148 -14.59 14.00 -0.70
CA ILE A 148 -15.20 12.70 -1.01
C ILE A 148 -15.71 12.70 -2.44
N LYS A 149 -16.44 13.74 -2.85
CA LYS A 149 -16.93 13.86 -4.22
C LYS A 149 -15.79 13.77 -5.24
N GLU A 150 -14.69 14.47 -4.99
CA GLU A 150 -13.49 14.42 -5.82
C GLU A 150 -12.90 13.01 -5.87
N MET A 151 -12.70 12.36 -4.72
CA MET A 151 -12.13 11.02 -4.62
C MET A 151 -12.91 9.94 -5.39
N PHE A 152 -14.22 10.14 -5.58
CA PHE A 152 -15.09 9.23 -6.33
C PHE A 152 -15.27 9.64 -7.81
N GLN A 153 -14.51 10.62 -8.32
CA GLN A 153 -14.50 10.92 -9.75
C GLN A 153 -13.58 9.97 -10.52
N PRO A 154 -13.86 9.72 -11.80
CA PRO A 154 -12.90 9.10 -12.71
C PRO A 154 -11.65 9.99 -12.86
N HIS A 155 -10.48 9.50 -12.45
CA HIS A 155 -9.22 10.26 -12.55
C HIS A 155 -8.33 9.85 -13.73
N LEU A 156 -8.76 8.87 -14.53
CA LEU A 156 -7.93 8.26 -15.58
C LEU A 156 -8.50 8.43 -17.01
N GLU A 157 -9.60 9.17 -17.19
CA GLU A 157 -10.31 9.26 -18.49
C GLU A 157 -9.44 9.78 -19.64
N ASN A 158 -8.44 10.61 -19.33
CA ASN A 158 -7.54 11.21 -20.31
C ASN A 158 -6.18 10.50 -20.43
N ILE A 159 -6.01 9.34 -19.79
CA ILE A 159 -4.74 8.60 -19.79
C ILE A 159 -4.67 7.68 -21.01
N GLY A 160 -3.59 7.81 -21.79
CA GLY A 160 -3.37 7.01 -22.99
C GLY A 160 -3.21 5.51 -22.70
N GLY A 161 -3.77 4.69 -23.59
CA GLY A 161 -3.57 3.23 -23.61
C GLY A 161 -4.52 2.43 -22.73
N LEU A 162 -5.37 3.06 -21.91
CA LEU A 162 -6.40 2.35 -21.13
C LEU A 162 -7.49 1.72 -22.01
N ASP A 163 -7.70 2.28 -23.19
CA ASP A 163 -8.53 1.72 -24.27
C ASP A 163 -7.89 0.49 -24.95
N LYS A 164 -6.60 0.24 -24.69
CA LYS A 164 -5.80 -0.86 -25.24
C LYS A 164 -5.10 -1.64 -24.12
N PRO A 165 -5.86 -2.32 -23.24
CA PRO A 165 -5.29 -3.05 -22.11
C PRO A 165 -4.24 -4.08 -22.54
N GLU A 166 -4.30 -4.58 -23.77
CA GLU A 166 -3.30 -5.46 -24.38
C GLU A 166 -1.89 -4.86 -24.50
N GLU A 167 -1.75 -3.54 -24.52
CA GLU A 167 -0.44 -2.87 -24.53
C GLU A 167 0.22 -2.86 -23.13
N TYR A 168 -0.53 -3.18 -22.08
CA TYR A 168 -0.01 -3.29 -20.73
C TYR A 168 0.58 -4.68 -20.43
N SER A 169 1.57 -4.72 -19.53
CA SER A 169 2.05 -5.98 -18.94
C SER A 169 0.90 -6.71 -18.25
N LEU A 170 0.91 -8.05 -18.22
CA LEU A 170 -0.13 -8.83 -17.55
C LEU A 170 -0.32 -8.40 -16.07
N SER A 171 0.79 -8.05 -15.40
CA SER A 171 0.73 -7.57 -14.01
C SER A 171 0.04 -6.21 -13.84
N THR A 172 0.06 -5.38 -14.88
CA THR A 172 -0.60 -4.07 -14.89
C THR A 172 -2.07 -4.21 -15.30
N ARG A 173 -2.40 -5.12 -16.22
CA ARG A 173 -3.78 -5.39 -16.63
C ARG A 173 -4.69 -5.84 -15.48
N ASN A 174 -4.18 -6.67 -14.57
CA ASN A 174 -4.95 -7.13 -13.41
C ASN A 174 -5.23 -6.03 -12.38
N ALA A 175 -4.61 -4.85 -12.54
CA ALA A 175 -4.73 -3.73 -11.62
C ALA A 175 -5.51 -2.53 -12.22
N ILE A 176 -5.83 -2.61 -13.52
CA ILE A 176 -6.78 -1.73 -14.24
C ILE A 176 -8.16 -2.39 -14.14
#